data_AF-A0A7J8D8M0-F1
#
_entry.id   AF-A0A7J8D8M0-F1
#
_cell.length_a   1.000
_cell.length_b   1.000
_cell.length_c   1.000
_cell.angle_alpha   90.00
_cell.angle_beta   90.00
_cell.angle_gamma   90.00
#
_symmetry.space_group_name_H-M   'P 1'
#
loop_
_entity.id
_entity.type
_entity.pdbx_description
1 polymer ?
#
loop_
_entity_poly.entity_id
_entity_poly.type
_entity_poly.pdbx_seq_one_letter_code
_entity_poly.pdbx_strand_id
1 'polypeptide(L)'
;MMLVVFKSAPILKRALKVKQAMLQLYVLKLLKIQTKYLGRQWRKSNMKTMSAIYQKVRHRMNDDWAYGNDIDARPWDFQAEECTLRANIEAFNSRRYDRPQDSEFSPVDNCLQSVLGQRLDLPEDFHYSYEIWLEREVFSQPICWEELLQNH
;
A
#
# COMPACT_ATOMS: atom_id res chain seq x y z
N MET A 1 7.42 -3.13 1.44
CA MET A 1 8.35 -2.43 0.51
C MET A 1 7.63 -1.47 -0.45
N MET A 2 6.29 -1.41 -0.41
CA MET A 2 5.51 -0.48 -1.24
C MET A 2 5.89 1.00 -1.13
N LEU A 3 6.45 1.43 0.00
CA LEU A 3 6.91 2.81 0.16
C LEU A 3 7.96 3.23 -0.90
N VAL A 4 8.75 2.29 -1.42
CA VAL A 4 9.68 2.55 -2.53
C VAL A 4 8.90 2.75 -3.83
N VAL A 5 7.92 1.88 -4.09
CA VAL A 5 7.04 1.92 -5.27
C VAL A 5 6.28 3.25 -5.35
N PHE A 6 5.76 3.73 -4.22
CA PHE A 6 5.08 5.03 -4.12
C PHE A 6 6.00 6.25 -4.12
N LYS A 7 7.31 6.07 -4.34
CA LYS A 7 8.31 7.15 -4.30
C LYS A 7 8.21 7.99 -3.03
N SER A 8 8.03 7.36 -1.87
CA SER A 8 7.75 8.05 -0.59
C SER A 8 8.96 8.76 0.03
N ALA A 9 10.18 8.47 -0.44
CA ALA A 9 11.42 9.04 0.10
C ALA A 9 11.41 10.58 0.25
N PRO A 10 10.87 11.39 -0.68
CA PRO A 10 10.77 12.84 -0.52
C PRO A 10 9.85 13.26 0.64
N ILE A 11 8.75 12.55 0.86
CA ILE A 11 7.80 12.83 1.95
C ILE A 11 8.45 12.50 3.29
N LEU A 12 9.07 11.32 3.39
CA LEU A 12 9.81 10.91 4.58
C LEU A 12 10.96 11.88 4.89
N LYS A 13 11.69 12.35 3.87
CA LYS A 13 12.73 13.37 4.05
C LYS A 13 12.17 14.69 4.59
N ARG A 14 10.96 15.11 4.19
CA ARG A 14 10.29 16.29 4.76
C ARG A 14 9.89 16.05 6.22
N ALA A 15 9.41 14.86 6.57
CA ALA A 15 9.02 14.51 7.94
C ALA A 15 10.19 14.64 8.94
N LEU A 16 11.44 14.47 8.49
CA LEU A 16 12.62 14.71 9.34
C LEU A 16 12.74 16.15 9.87
N LYS A 17 12.06 17.13 9.26
CA LYS A 17 12.04 18.52 9.75
C LYS A 17 11.29 18.67 11.08
N VAL A 18 10.38 17.75 11.39
CA VAL A 18 9.63 17.74 12.66
C VAL A 18 10.58 17.35 13.79
N LYS A 19 10.69 18.21 14.82
CA LYS A 19 11.63 18.03 15.96
C LYS A 19 11.09 17.07 17.03
N GLN A 20 10.63 15.89 16.61
CA GLN A 20 10.22 14.82 17.52
C GLN A 20 11.16 13.63 17.35
N ALA A 21 11.93 13.31 18.40
CA ALA A 21 13.01 12.33 18.33
C ALA A 21 12.51 10.93 17.88
N MET A 22 11.38 10.48 18.42
CA MET A 22 10.79 9.18 18.08
C MET A 22 10.39 9.12 16.62
N LEU A 23 9.66 10.13 16.12
CA LEU A 23 9.26 10.22 14.71
C LEU A 23 10.49 10.22 13.80
N GLN A 24 11.49 11.06 14.09
CA GLN A 24 12.71 11.11 13.29
C GLN A 24 13.42 9.75 13.26
N LEU A 25 13.48 9.03 14.38
CA LEU A 25 14.09 7.69 14.43
C LEU A 25 13.35 6.70 13.52
N TYR A 26 12.02 6.66 13.58
CA TYR A 26 11.24 5.76 12.72
C TYR A 26 11.31 6.16 11.24
N VAL A 27 11.29 7.45 10.93
CA VAL A 27 11.49 7.95 9.57
C VAL A 27 12.87 7.55 9.03
N LEU A 28 13.93 7.65 9.85
CA LEU A 28 15.28 7.20 9.46
C LEU A 28 15.35 5.68 9.25
N LYS A 29 14.63 4.88 10.05
CA LYS A 29 14.51 3.43 9.83
C LYS A 29 13.84 3.13 8.49
N LEU A 30 12.76 3.83 8.16
CA LEU A 30 12.08 3.66 6.86
C LEU A 30 13.00 4.07 5.70
N LEU A 31 13.68 5.21 5.79
CA LEU A 31 14.63 5.67 4.78
C LEU A 31 15.80 4.70 4.60
N LYS A 32 16.31 4.10 5.69
CA LYS A 32 17.36 3.06 5.62
C LYS A 32 16.95 1.87 4.76
N ILE A 33 15.71 1.41 4.86
CA ILE A 33 15.23 0.25 4.07
C ILE A 33 15.11 0.62 2.58
N GLN A 34 14.80 1.90 2.29
CA GLN A 34 14.59 2.37 0.93
C GLN A 34 15.89 2.68 0.18
N THR A 35 16.95 3.11 0.86
CA THR A 35 18.19 3.61 0.23
C THR A 35 18.79 2.66 -0.79
N LYS A 36 18.63 1.33 -0.60
CA LYS A 36 19.15 0.34 -1.54
C LYS A 36 18.49 0.41 -2.92
N TYR A 37 17.27 0.94 -3.00
CA TYR A 37 16.50 1.09 -4.24
C TYR A 37 16.54 2.50 -4.83
N LEU A 38 17.10 3.48 -4.11
CA LEU A 38 17.15 4.89 -4.57
C LEU A 38 18.38 5.19 -5.43
N GLY A 39 19.29 4.21 -5.59
CA GLY A 39 20.47 4.33 -6.42
C GLY A 39 21.61 5.17 -5.82
N ARG A 40 22.75 5.19 -6.52
CA ARG A 40 23.98 5.89 -6.07
C ARG A 40 23.83 7.42 -6.06
N GLN A 41 23.20 8.00 -7.09
CA GLN A 41 23.06 9.45 -7.23
C GLN A 41 22.23 10.07 -6.10
N TRP A 42 21.17 9.38 -5.66
CA TRP A 42 20.36 9.84 -4.54
C TRP A 42 21.18 9.89 -3.25
N ARG A 43 21.98 8.86 -2.95
CA ARG A 43 22.85 8.85 -1.76
C ARG A 43 23.85 10.03 -1.77
N LYS A 44 24.47 10.30 -2.91
CA LYS A 44 25.41 11.43 -3.08
C LYS A 44 24.77 12.78 -2.75
N SER A 45 23.53 13.00 -3.20
CA SER A 45 22.77 14.24 -2.94
C SER A 45 22.10 14.30 -1.56
N ASN A 46 22.04 13.18 -0.84
CA ASN A 46 21.36 13.04 0.45
C ASN A 46 22.32 12.65 1.59
N MET A 47 23.57 13.11 1.53
CA MET A 47 24.60 12.71 2.49
C MET A 47 24.22 12.98 3.96
N LYS A 48 23.57 14.12 4.24
CA LYS A 48 23.07 14.42 5.60
C LYS A 48 22.11 13.35 6.13
N THR A 49 21.24 12.83 5.27
CA THR A 49 20.33 11.73 5.62
C THR A 49 21.11 10.44 5.82
N MET A 50 22.07 10.13 4.94
CA MET A 50 22.93 8.96 5.07
C MET A 50 23.68 8.97 6.40
N SER A 51 24.34 10.09 6.74
CA SER A 51 25.03 10.25 8.02
C SER A 51 24.09 10.11 9.21
N ALA A 52 22.87 10.65 9.14
CA ALA A 52 21.88 10.51 10.20
C ALA A 52 21.45 9.05 10.40
N ILE A 53 21.30 8.27 9.32
CA ILE A 53 21.04 6.83 9.40
C ILE A 53 22.22 6.13 10.08
N TYR A 54 23.46 6.42 9.66
CA TYR A 54 24.67 5.84 10.26
C TYR A 54 24.79 6.11 11.76
N GLN A 55 24.43 7.31 12.21
CA GLN A 55 24.55 7.72 13.61
C GLN A 55 23.41 7.22 14.49
N LYS A 56 22.17 7.19 13.98
CA LYS A 56 20.96 7.02 14.82
C LYS A 56 20.26 5.68 14.66
N VAL A 57 20.49 4.96 13.57
CA VAL A 57 19.82 3.68 13.30
C VAL A 57 20.79 2.54 13.56
N ARG A 58 20.34 1.54 14.33
CA ARG A 58 21.14 0.35 14.67
C ARG A 58 21.57 -0.40 13.41
N HIS A 59 22.85 -0.77 13.35
CA HIS A 59 23.43 -1.62 12.30
C HIS A 59 23.37 -3.10 12.68
N ARG A 60 23.19 -3.96 11.68
CA ARG A 60 23.26 -5.43 11.77
C ARG A 60 24.36 -5.93 10.83
N MET A 61 24.90 -7.11 11.10
CA MET A 61 25.97 -7.69 10.28
C MET A 61 25.53 -7.93 8.82
N ASN A 62 24.25 -8.24 8.60
CA ASN A 62 23.67 -8.48 7.28
C ASN A 62 23.08 -7.22 6.64
N ASP A 63 23.42 -6.03 7.13
CA ASP A 63 22.89 -4.77 6.60
C ASP A 63 23.60 -4.38 5.29
N ASP A 64 22.93 -4.59 4.16
CA ASP A 64 23.40 -4.26 2.82
C ASP A 64 22.88 -2.91 2.28
N TRP A 65 22.11 -2.16 3.08
CA TRP A 65 21.41 -0.94 2.66
C TRP A 65 22.29 0.16 2.04
N ALA A 66 23.57 0.18 2.41
CA ALA A 66 24.56 1.13 1.93
C ALA A 66 25.31 0.63 0.69
N TYR A 67 25.20 -0.65 0.35
CA TYR A 67 25.84 -1.23 -0.83
C TYR A 67 25.10 -0.82 -2.11
N GLY A 68 25.85 -0.62 -3.18
CA GLY A 68 25.37 -0.02 -4.43
C GLY A 68 24.92 -1.03 -5.45
N ASN A 69 24.05 -1.97 -5.06
CA ASN A 69 23.32 -2.78 -6.02
C ASN A 69 22.17 -1.92 -6.53
N ASP A 70 22.20 -1.54 -7.81
CA ASP A 70 21.09 -0.86 -8.46
C ASP A 70 19.97 -1.90 -8.65
N ILE A 71 19.24 -2.18 -7.56
CA ILE A 71 18.14 -3.13 -7.53
C ILE A 71 16.87 -2.38 -7.94
N ASP A 72 16.28 -2.77 -9.06
CA ASP A 72 14.97 -2.26 -9.44
C ASP A 72 13.89 -2.84 -8.53
N ALA A 73 13.09 -1.96 -7.92
CA ALA A 73 11.96 -2.33 -7.07
C ALA A 73 10.69 -2.38 -7.92
N ARG A 74 10.34 -3.55 -8.47
CA ARG A 74 9.11 -3.68 -9.27
C ARG A 74 7.91 -3.89 -8.34
N PRO A 75 6.71 -3.38 -8.69
CA PRO A 75 5.54 -3.46 -7.81
C PRO A 75 5.16 -4.90 -7.39
N TRP A 76 5.31 -5.86 -8.31
CA TRP A 76 4.99 -7.27 -8.09
C TRP A 76 6.03 -8.04 -7.27
N ASP A 77 7.27 -7.53 -7.14
CA ASP A 77 8.34 -8.21 -6.38
C ASP A 77 8.00 -8.31 -4.87
N PHE A 78 7.04 -7.50 -4.39
CA PHE A 78 6.68 -7.42 -2.97
C PHE A 78 5.28 -7.94 -2.66
N GLN A 79 4.53 -8.43 -3.65
CA GLN A 79 3.14 -8.80 -3.48
C GLN A 79 2.96 -9.91 -2.43
N ALA A 80 3.83 -10.93 -2.45
CA ALA A 80 3.80 -12.01 -1.47
C ALA A 80 4.07 -11.54 -0.04
N GLU A 81 5.07 -10.66 0.16
CA GLU A 81 5.40 -10.08 1.47
C GLU A 81 4.25 -9.20 1.98
N GLU A 82 3.69 -8.35 1.12
CA GLU A 82 2.56 -7.47 1.47
C GLU A 82 1.29 -8.29 1.79
N CYS A 83 1.01 -9.36 1.05
CA CYS A 83 -0.08 -10.29 1.38
C CYS A 83 0.12 -10.95 2.75
N THR A 84 1.34 -11.44 3.02
CA THR A 84 1.69 -12.07 4.30
C THR A 84 1.55 -11.08 5.47
N LEU A 85 2.02 -9.85 5.28
CA LEU A 85 1.92 -8.80 6.28
C LEU A 85 0.46 -8.40 6.55
N ARG A 86 -0.34 -8.25 5.50
CA ARG A 86 -1.78 -7.98 5.61
C ARG A 86 -2.49 -9.08 6.40
N ALA A 87 -2.25 -10.35 6.07
CA ALA A 87 -2.82 -11.48 6.79
C ALA A 87 -2.42 -11.51 8.27
N ASN A 88 -1.15 -11.18 8.60
CA ASN A 88 -0.68 -11.12 9.98
C ASN A 88 -1.34 -9.98 10.77
N ILE A 89 -1.51 -8.80 10.15
CA ILE A 89 -2.21 -7.66 10.75
C ILE A 89 -3.66 -8.02 11.01
N GLU A 90 -4.33 -8.61 10.03
CA GLU A 90 -5.72 -9.04 10.13
C GLU A 90 -5.90 -10.08 11.25
N ALA A 91 -5.03 -11.10 11.30
CA ALA A 91 -5.06 -12.11 12.37
C ALA A 91 -4.76 -11.52 13.77
N PHE A 92 -3.92 -10.48 13.87
CA PHE A 92 -3.72 -9.78 15.13
C PHE A 92 -4.96 -8.96 15.51
N ASN A 93 -5.52 -8.22 14.55
CA ASN A 93 -6.68 -7.37 14.77
C ASN A 93 -7.90 -8.19 15.15
N SER A 94 -8.17 -9.31 14.47
CA SER A 94 -9.27 -10.20 14.82
C SER A 94 -9.11 -10.72 16.25
N ARG A 95 -7.94 -11.28 16.60
CA ARG A 95 -7.70 -11.75 17.97
C ARG A 95 -7.85 -10.67 19.05
N ARG A 96 -7.56 -9.40 18.75
CA ARG A 96 -7.46 -8.33 19.76
C ARG A 96 -8.67 -7.40 19.82
N TYR A 97 -9.37 -7.23 18.71
CA TYR A 97 -10.41 -6.23 18.50
C TYR A 97 -11.72 -6.79 17.94
N ASP A 98 -11.81 -8.09 17.65
CA ASP A 98 -13.05 -8.76 17.21
C ASP A 98 -14.04 -8.89 18.39
N ARG A 99 -14.57 -7.73 18.78
CA ARG A 99 -15.94 -7.62 19.27
C ARG A 99 -16.86 -7.79 18.06
N PRO A 100 -18.12 -8.22 18.24
CA PRO A 100 -19.05 -8.32 17.12
C PRO A 100 -19.13 -6.96 16.41
N GLN A 101 -18.45 -6.85 15.26
CA GLN A 101 -18.61 -5.74 14.35
C GLN A 101 -20.00 -5.89 13.74
N ASP A 102 -20.78 -4.80 13.71
CA ASP A 102 -21.89 -4.70 12.78
C ASP A 102 -21.37 -5.03 11.38
N SER A 103 -22.10 -5.89 10.66
CA SER A 103 -21.74 -6.41 9.33
C SER A 103 -21.33 -5.31 8.34
N GLU A 104 -21.79 -4.09 8.57
CA GLU A 104 -21.54 -2.88 7.80
C GLU A 104 -20.07 -2.42 7.83
N PHE A 105 -19.31 -2.72 8.89
CA PHE A 105 -17.91 -2.30 9.05
C PHE A 105 -16.90 -3.41 8.72
N SER A 106 -17.36 -4.48 8.05
CA SER A 106 -16.47 -5.56 7.63
C SER A 106 -15.52 -5.08 6.52
N PRO A 107 -14.26 -5.55 6.50
CA PRO A 107 -13.30 -5.13 5.48
C PRO A 107 -13.77 -5.54 4.08
N VAL A 108 -13.90 -4.60 3.17
CA VAL A 108 -14.23 -4.87 1.76
C VAL A 108 -12.97 -5.31 1.01
N ASP A 109 -13.13 -6.29 0.11
CA ASP A 109 -12.05 -6.72 -0.78
C ASP A 109 -11.72 -5.61 -1.78
N ASN A 110 -10.58 -4.97 -1.59
CA ASN A 110 -10.07 -3.91 -2.46
C ASN A 110 -9.06 -4.42 -3.51
N CYS A 111 -8.87 -5.74 -3.62
CA CYS A 111 -7.95 -6.31 -4.60
C CYS A 111 -8.66 -6.46 -5.95
N LEU A 112 -8.33 -5.60 -6.90
CA LEU A 112 -8.94 -5.60 -8.24
C LEU A 112 -8.84 -6.97 -8.94
N GLN A 113 -7.72 -7.68 -8.75
CA GLN A 113 -7.51 -9.02 -9.31
C GLN A 113 -8.41 -10.08 -8.65
N SER A 114 -8.71 -9.92 -7.36
CA SER A 114 -9.62 -10.79 -6.63
C SER A 114 -11.05 -10.56 -7.10
N VAL A 115 -11.49 -9.29 -7.15
CA VAL A 115 -12.83 -8.90 -7.60
C VAL A 115 -13.08 -9.32 -9.05
N LEU A 116 -12.17 -9.03 -9.97
CA LEU A 116 -12.29 -9.44 -11.38
C LEU A 116 -12.10 -10.95 -11.59
N GLY A 117 -11.51 -11.63 -10.61
CA GLY A 117 -11.31 -13.08 -10.63
C GLY A 117 -12.52 -13.86 -10.13
N GLN A 118 -13.53 -13.19 -9.55
CA GLN A 118 -14.76 -13.85 -9.12
C GLN A 118 -15.55 -14.32 -10.35
N ARG A 119 -15.92 -15.60 -10.35
CA ARG A 119 -16.88 -16.12 -11.32
C ARG A 119 -18.27 -15.63 -10.92
N LEU A 120 -18.83 -14.75 -11.74
CA LEU A 120 -20.24 -14.37 -11.64
C LEU A 120 -21.02 -15.34 -12.53
N ASP A 121 -21.89 -16.13 -11.91
CA ASP A 121 -22.83 -16.96 -12.64
C ASP A 121 -23.95 -16.05 -13.17
N LEU A 122 -23.85 -15.71 -14.45
CA LEU A 122 -24.88 -14.96 -15.15
C LEU A 122 -25.99 -15.92 -15.60
N PRO A 123 -27.26 -15.48 -15.62
CA PRO A 123 -28.34 -16.25 -16.22
C PRO A 123 -28.00 -16.67 -17.66
N GLU A 124 -28.38 -17.88 -18.07
CA GLU A 124 -28.06 -18.42 -19.41
C GLU A 124 -28.58 -17.53 -20.54
N ASP A 125 -29.68 -16.83 -20.30
CA ASP A 125 -30.34 -15.90 -21.21
C ASP A 125 -29.74 -14.48 -21.21
N PHE A 126 -28.85 -14.18 -20.25
CA PHE A 126 -28.29 -12.84 -20.07
C PHE A 126 -27.55 -12.34 -21.31
N HIS A 127 -26.90 -13.24 -22.06
CA HIS A 127 -26.24 -12.90 -23.33
C HIS A 127 -27.20 -12.34 -24.38
N TYR A 128 -28.46 -12.78 -24.39
CA TYR A 128 -29.48 -12.30 -25.33
C TYR A 128 -30.13 -11.00 -24.86
N SER A 129 -30.20 -10.78 -23.54
CA SER A 129 -30.77 -9.56 -22.95
C SER A 129 -29.73 -8.49 -22.59
N TYR A 130 -28.45 -8.72 -22.89
CA TYR A 130 -27.35 -7.86 -22.45
C TYR A 130 -27.51 -6.40 -22.90
N GLU A 131 -27.82 -6.19 -24.18
CA GLU A 131 -28.02 -4.85 -24.74
C GLU A 131 -29.20 -4.12 -24.09
N ILE A 132 -30.30 -4.84 -23.84
CA ILE A 132 -31.49 -4.30 -23.17
C ILE A 132 -31.17 -3.94 -21.72
N TRP A 133 -30.40 -4.77 -21.03
CA TRP A 133 -29.95 -4.52 -19.66
C TRP A 133 -29.02 -3.29 -19.61
N LEU A 134 -28.07 -3.15 -20.55
CA LEU A 134 -27.21 -1.98 -20.65
C LEU A 134 -28.02 -0.69 -20.85
N GLU A 135 -28.94 -0.68 -21.80
CA GLU A 135 -29.80 0.47 -22.02
C GLU A 135 -30.60 0.81 -20.78
N ARG A 136 -31.24 -0.17 -20.13
CA ARG A 136 -32.15 0.07 -19.01
C ARG A 136 -31.45 0.41 -17.70
N GLU A 137 -30.40 -0.32 -17.34
CA GLU A 137 -29.78 -0.26 -16.01
C GLU A 137 -28.50 0.59 -16.00
N VAL A 138 -27.79 0.74 -17.13
CA VAL A 138 -26.51 1.46 -17.17
C VAL A 138 -26.66 2.83 -17.83
N PHE A 139 -27.26 2.91 -19.02
CA PHE A 139 -27.34 4.16 -19.77
C PHE A 139 -28.54 5.04 -19.38
N SER A 140 -29.69 4.42 -19.13
CA SER A 140 -30.93 5.15 -18.81
C SER A 140 -31.06 5.56 -17.35
N GLN A 141 -30.28 4.95 -16.45
CA GLN A 141 -30.28 5.34 -15.04
C GLN A 141 -29.33 6.52 -14.81
N PRO A 142 -29.83 7.68 -14.34
CA PRO A 142 -28.96 8.76 -13.93
C PRO A 142 -28.18 8.30 -12.70
N ILE A 143 -26.85 8.22 -12.83
CA ILE A 143 -26.00 7.89 -11.69
C ILE A 143 -26.09 9.04 -10.69
N CYS A 144 -26.83 8.83 -9.61
CA CYS A 144 -26.97 9.80 -8.51
C CYS A 144 -25.71 9.76 -7.65
N TRP A 145 -24.63 10.37 -8.16
CA TRP A 145 -23.34 10.48 -7.47
C TRP A 145 -23.46 11.12 -6.08
N GLU A 146 -24.50 11.90 -5.83
CA GLU A 146 -24.80 12.51 -4.54
C GLU A 146 -25.23 11.49 -3.47
N GLU A 147 -25.97 10.44 -3.85
CA GLU A 147 -26.40 9.38 -2.93
C GLU A 147 -25.23 8.44 -2.57
N LEU A 148 -24.26 8.28 -3.47
CA LEU A 148 -23.00 7.56 -3.21
C LEU A 148 -22.16 8.21 -2.09
N LEU A 149 -22.35 9.51 -1.85
CA LEU A 149 -21.69 10.24 -0.76
C LEU A 149 -22.56 10.32 0.51
N GLN A 150 -23.82 9.88 0.46
CA GLN A 150 -24.80 10.10 1.52
C GLN A 150 -25.17 8.86 2.36
N ASN A 151 -24.58 7.69 2.12
CA ASN A 151 -24.83 6.56 3.02
C ASN A 151 -23.77 6.42 4.13
N HIS A 152 -24.25 6.85 5.31
CA HIS A 152 -24.02 6.40 6.70
C HIS A 152 -22.76 6.83 7.48
#